data_AF-A0A521XKD0-F1
#
_entry.id   AF-A0A521XKD0-F1
#
_cell.length_a   1.000
_cell.length_b   1.000
_cell.length_c   1.000
_cell.angle_alpha   90.00
_cell.angle_beta   90.00
_cell.angle_gamma   90.00
#
_symmetry.space_group_name_H-M   'P 1'
#
loop_
_entity.id
_entity.type
_entity.pdbx_description
1 polymer ?
#
loop_
_entity_poly.entity_id
_entity_poly.type
_entity_poly.pdbx_seq_one_letter_code
_entity_poly.pdbx_strand_id
1 'polypeptide(L)'
;MAKESSPPAGRGIAEIEAEIADARASLAGNLAALRQQAAPKAVAQRQYAKARGFFVDEYGGVRPERIAGIVVALAAVIVVRRLIRSRRG
;
A
#
# COMPACT_ATOMS: atom_id res chain seq x y z
N MET A 1 34.77 -21.44 19.49
CA MET A 1 35.37 -20.11 19.75
C MET A 1 34.29 -19.06 19.55
N ALA A 2 33.55 -18.73 20.62
CA ALA A 2 32.59 -17.62 20.60
C ALA A 2 33.38 -16.33 20.82
N LYS A 3 33.26 -15.38 19.89
CA LYS A 3 33.87 -14.06 20.04
C LYS A 3 32.92 -13.22 20.88
N GLU A 4 33.13 -13.21 22.18
CA GLU A 4 32.55 -12.20 23.07
C GLU A 4 33.09 -10.83 22.64
N SER A 5 32.26 -10.06 21.97
CA SER A 5 32.51 -8.64 21.73
C SER A 5 32.21 -7.89 23.02
N SER A 6 33.23 -7.65 23.84
CA SER A 6 33.17 -6.66 24.92
C SER A 6 32.75 -5.30 24.34
N PRO A 7 31.84 -4.55 24.99
CA PRO A 7 31.51 -3.20 24.56
C PRO A 7 32.74 -2.29 24.80
N PRO A 8 33.24 -1.56 23.79
CA PRO A 8 34.38 -0.70 24.00
C PRO A 8 34.00 0.45 24.94
N ALA A 9 34.80 0.61 26.00
CA ALA A 9 34.73 1.74 26.91
C ALA A 9 34.93 3.05 26.11
N GLY A 10 33.95 3.95 26.19
CA GLY A 10 34.06 5.34 25.72
C GLY A 10 34.21 5.51 24.21
N ARG A 11 33.15 5.26 23.44
CA ARG A 11 33.07 5.69 22.04
C ARG A 11 33.28 7.22 21.96
N GLY A 12 34.22 7.67 21.14
CA GLY A 12 34.54 9.09 21.00
C GLY A 12 33.42 9.87 20.30
N ILE A 13 33.25 11.15 20.65
CA ILE A 13 32.22 12.02 20.05
C ILE A 13 32.29 12.03 18.51
N ALA A 14 33.50 12.11 17.94
CA ALA A 14 33.71 12.11 16.50
C ALA A 14 33.26 10.81 15.81
N GLU A 15 33.40 9.66 16.47
CA GLU A 15 32.95 8.37 15.95
C GLU A 15 31.42 8.29 15.94
N ILE A 16 30.77 8.81 16.99
CA ILE A 16 29.31 8.91 17.06
C ILE A 16 28.78 9.86 15.98
N GLU A 17 29.44 10.99 15.75
CA GLU A 17 29.05 11.93 14.68
C GLU A 17 29.16 11.31 13.29
N ALA A 18 30.22 10.52 13.04
CA ALA A 18 30.39 9.79 11.80
C ALA A 18 29.29 8.72 11.60
N GLU A 19 28.99 7.94 12.63
CA GLU A 19 27.90 6.94 12.58
C GLU A 19 26.54 7.60 12.34
N ILE A 20 26.26 8.75 12.95
CA ILE A 20 25.02 9.50 12.74
C ILE A 20 24.95 10.02 11.30
N ALA A 21 26.05 10.52 10.74
CA ALA A 21 26.10 10.96 9.36
C ALA A 21 25.82 9.81 8.38
N ASP A 22 26.43 8.66 8.59
CA ASP A 22 26.23 7.45 7.78
C ASP A 22 24.79 6.92 7.91
N ALA A 23 24.24 6.91 9.12
CA ALA A 23 22.86 6.52 9.36
C ALA A 23 21.87 7.46 8.66
N ARG A 24 22.12 8.78 8.70
CA ARG A 24 21.30 9.78 7.98
C ARG A 24 21.36 9.59 6.48
N ALA A 25 22.55 9.35 5.92
CA ALA A 25 22.73 9.11 4.49
C ALA A 25 21.97 7.84 4.05
N SER A 26 22.08 6.76 4.83
CA SER A 26 21.35 5.51 4.60
C SER A 26 19.84 5.69 4.67
N LEU A 27 19.34 6.45 5.66
CA LEU A 27 17.92 6.76 5.81
C LEU A 27 17.40 7.61 4.66
N ALA A 28 18.14 8.61 4.20
CA ALA A 28 17.77 9.43 3.04
C ALA A 28 17.66 8.57 1.76
N GLY A 29 18.61 7.67 1.54
CA GLY A 29 18.57 6.72 0.42
C GLY A 29 17.35 5.79 0.49
N ASN A 30 17.11 5.20 1.66
CA ASN A 30 15.96 4.32 1.88
C ASN A 30 14.62 5.05 1.74
N LEU A 31 14.53 6.28 2.23
CA LEU A 31 13.33 7.11 2.13
C LEU A 31 13.02 7.49 0.68
N ALA A 32 14.05 7.80 -0.12
CA ALA A 32 13.88 8.07 -1.55
C ALA A 32 13.34 6.83 -2.28
N ALA A 33 13.90 5.65 -2.02
CA ALA A 33 13.42 4.38 -2.57
C ALA A 33 11.98 4.08 -2.13
N LEU A 34 11.66 4.28 -0.85
CA LEU A 34 10.32 4.07 -0.32
C LEU A 34 9.30 5.03 -0.95
N ARG A 35 9.66 6.31 -1.12
CA ARG A 35 8.81 7.32 -1.76
C ARG A 35 8.47 6.95 -3.20
N GLN A 36 9.41 6.36 -3.93
CA GLN A 36 9.17 5.87 -5.29
C GLN A 36 8.22 4.67 -5.32
N GLN A 37 8.36 3.73 -4.38
CA GLN A 37 7.49 2.56 -4.28
C GLN A 37 6.08 2.91 -3.77
N ALA A 38 6.00 3.87 -2.86
CA ALA A 38 4.75 4.42 -2.32
C ALA A 38 4.17 5.53 -3.20
N ALA A 39 4.79 5.81 -4.36
CA ALA A 39 4.26 6.79 -5.30
C ALA A 39 2.81 6.44 -5.64
N PRO A 40 1.87 7.41 -5.61
CA PRO A 40 0.45 7.14 -5.80
C PRO A 40 0.13 6.30 -7.03
N LYS A 41 0.90 6.49 -8.11
CA LYS A 41 0.78 5.71 -9.35
C LYS A 41 1.12 4.23 -9.15
N ALA A 42 2.21 3.92 -8.45
CA ALA A 42 2.62 2.55 -8.16
C ALA A 42 1.62 1.85 -7.23
N VAL A 43 1.13 2.57 -6.22
CA VAL A 43 0.06 2.08 -5.33
C VAL A 43 -1.21 1.82 -6.13
N ALA A 44 -1.65 2.77 -6.95
CA ALA A 44 -2.86 2.64 -7.77
C ALA A 44 -2.77 1.46 -8.74
N GLN A 45 -1.61 1.24 -9.38
CA GLN A 45 -1.40 0.09 -10.26
C GLN A 45 -1.52 -1.25 -9.51
N ARG A 46 -0.96 -1.35 -8.29
CA ARG A 46 -1.08 -2.55 -7.45
C ARG A 46 -2.53 -2.80 -7.03
N GLN A 47 -3.24 -1.75 -6.62
CA GLN A 47 -4.66 -1.86 -6.25
C GLN A 47 -5.51 -2.26 -7.46
N TYR A 48 -5.20 -1.72 -8.64
CA TYR A 48 -5.89 -2.05 -9.87
C TYR A 48 -5.67 -3.50 -10.31
N ALA A 49 -4.43 -3.99 -10.24
CA ALA A 49 -4.11 -5.39 -10.50
C ALA A 49 -4.85 -6.33 -9.53
N LYS A 50 -4.88 -5.98 -8.24
CA LYS A 50 -5.62 -6.72 -7.21
C LYS A 50 -7.13 -6.72 -7.48
N ALA A 51 -7.69 -5.57 -7.84
CA ALA A 51 -9.10 -5.44 -8.18
C ALA A 51 -9.44 -6.26 -9.44
N ARG A 52 -8.62 -6.18 -10.49
CA ARG A 52 -8.78 -7.01 -11.69
C ARG A 52 -8.76 -8.50 -11.36
N GLY A 53 -7.84 -8.98 -10.54
CA GLY A 53 -7.78 -10.40 -10.13
C GLY A 53 -9.02 -10.86 -9.34
N PHE A 54 -9.80 -9.95 -8.78
CA PHE A 54 -11.09 -10.31 -8.17
C PHE A 54 -12.19 -10.56 -9.20
N PHE A 55 -12.14 -9.90 -10.36
CA PHE A 55 -13.16 -9.95 -11.42
C PHE A 55 -12.77 -10.80 -12.63
N VAL A 56 -11.47 -11.05 -12.82
CA VAL A 56 -10.90 -11.73 -13.98
C VAL A 56 -10.24 -13.03 -13.50
N ASP A 57 -10.55 -14.12 -14.18
CA ASP A 57 -10.03 -15.46 -13.97
C ASP A 57 -8.62 -15.66 -14.56
N GLU A 58 -7.95 -16.75 -14.23
CA GLU A 58 -6.60 -17.09 -14.70
C GLU A 58 -6.47 -17.11 -16.23
N TYR A 59 -7.57 -17.26 -16.96
CA TYR A 59 -7.62 -17.25 -18.43
C TYR A 59 -8.05 -15.91 -19.05
N GLY A 60 -8.17 -14.84 -18.26
CA GLY A 60 -8.68 -13.55 -18.74
C GLY A 60 -10.21 -13.50 -18.88
N GLY A 61 -10.90 -14.59 -18.50
CA GLY A 61 -12.36 -14.66 -18.46
C GLY A 61 -12.93 -13.82 -17.34
N VAL A 62 -13.98 -13.06 -17.64
CA VAL A 62 -14.69 -12.29 -16.62
C VAL A 62 -15.50 -13.25 -15.75
N ARG A 63 -15.47 -13.13 -14.41
CA ARG A 63 -16.28 -13.93 -13.47
C ARG A 63 -17.70 -13.35 -13.36
N PRO A 64 -18.69 -13.86 -14.12
CA PRO A 64 -19.98 -13.19 -14.29
C PRO A 64 -20.78 -13.14 -12.98
N GLU A 65 -20.63 -14.12 -12.09
CA GLU A 65 -21.36 -14.20 -10.81
C GLU A 65 -21.00 -13.02 -9.89
N ARG A 66 -19.71 -12.65 -9.85
CA ARG A 66 -19.22 -11.53 -9.01
C ARG A 66 -19.67 -10.18 -9.55
N ILE A 67 -19.72 -10.03 -10.87
CA ILE A 67 -20.22 -8.80 -11.51
C ILE A 67 -21.73 -8.66 -11.32
N ALA A 68 -22.48 -9.75 -11.50
CA ALA A 68 -23.93 -9.75 -11.33
C ALA A 68 -24.33 -9.27 -9.92
N GLY A 69 -23.66 -9.76 -8.87
CA GLY A 69 -23.92 -9.32 -7.49
C GLY A 69 -23.71 -7.82 -7.27
N ILE A 70 -22.65 -7.24 -7.84
CA ILE A 70 -22.37 -5.79 -7.70
C ILE A 70 -23.39 -4.96 -8.48
N VAL A 71 -23.75 -5.38 -9.70
CA VAL A 71 -24.75 -4.68 -10.52
C VAL A 71 -26.10 -4.66 -9.80
N VAL A 72 -26.52 -5.79 -9.23
CA VAL A 72 -27.77 -5.88 -8.45
C VAL A 72 -27.71 -4.97 -7.21
N ALA A 73 -26.61 -4.99 -6.47
CA ALA A 73 -26.44 -4.14 -5.29
C ALA A 73 -26.51 -2.64 -5.64
N LEU A 74 -25.84 -2.22 -6.71
CA LEU A 74 -25.89 -0.83 -7.18
C LEU A 74 -27.29 -0.44 -7.66
N ALA A 75 -27.96 -1.31 -8.40
CA ALA A 75 -29.34 -1.09 -8.83
C ALA A 75 -30.27 -0.90 -7.62
N ALA A 76 -30.16 -1.75 -6.60
CA ALA A 76 -30.94 -1.63 -5.37
C ALA A 76 -30.70 -0.28 -4.66
N VAL A 77 -29.44 0.15 -4.53
CA VAL A 77 -29.09 1.45 -3.93
C VAL A 77 -29.70 2.61 -4.72
N ILE A 78 -29.63 2.57 -6.05
CA ILE A 78 -30.20 3.62 -6.91
C ILE A 78 -31.73 3.68 -6.75
N VAL A 79 -32.40 2.53 -6.75
CA VAL A 79 -33.85 2.43 -6.57
C VAL A 79 -34.26 3.00 -5.21
N VAL A 80 -33.61 2.59 -4.13
CA VAL A 80 -33.87 3.11 -2.78
C VAL A 80 -33.64 4.61 -2.72
N ARG A 81 -32.52 5.11 -3.26
CA ARG A 81 -32.21 6.55 -3.28
C ARG A 81 -33.25 7.34 -4.08
N ARG A 82 -33.75 6.81 -5.19
CA ARG A 82 -34.80 7.42 -6.00
C ARG A 82 -36.13 7.44 -5.25
N LEU A 83 -36.48 6.35 -4.58
CA LEU A 83 -37.70 6.25 -3.77
C LEU A 83 -37.69 7.24 -2.61
N ILE A 84 -36.56 7.36 -1.89
CA ILE A 84 -36.40 8.35 -0.80
C ILE A 84 -36.52 9.78 -1.34
N ARG A 85 -35.90 10.07 -2.49
CA ARG A 85 -35.98 11.41 -3.11
C ARG A 85 -37.41 11.74 -3.55
N SER A 86 -38.11 10.78 -4.13
CA SER A 86 -39.50 10.91 -4.57
C SER A 86 -40.50 11.06 -3.42
N ARG A 87 -40.12 10.72 -2.19
CA ARG A 87 -40.96 10.88 -1.00
C ARG A 87 -40.67 12.18 -0.22
N ARG A 88 -39.63 12.92 -0.61
CA ARG A 88 -39.19 14.17 0.05
C ARG A 88 -39.49 15.43 -0.76
N GLY A 89 -39.92 15.28 -2.00
CA GLY A 89 -40.49 16.35 -2.83
C GLY A 89 -41.97 16.06 -3.03
#